data_AF-A0A847IR39-F1
#
_entry.id   AF-A0A847IR39-F1
#
_cell.length_a   1.000
_cell.length_b   1.000
_cell.length_c   1.000
_cell.angle_alpha   90.00
_cell.angle_beta   90.00
_cell.angle_gamma   90.00
#
_symmetry.space_group_name_H-M   'P 1'
#
loop_
_entity.id
_entity.type
_entity.pdbx_description
1 polymer ?
#
loop_
_entity_poly.entity_id
_entity_poly.type
_entity_poly.pdbx_seq_one_letter_code
_entity_poly.pdbx_strand_id
1 'polypeptide(L)'
;MKRISEMVNKLFESYSPLDVPVVHRATLYGCALIGGTAVQFLARQYGVKERRSRSVNDLDFITPASNPLTRYFNDWLVRSHFREIKAGASEYMWNYENPYAGVEVDVLISHDPQLPSQIIKVARILVWHPVNLFVSKVQRMTTFNTRADTDKADLNTLYDILEQRNELPLLETALSNLDLSDAEIAQVNDWIKE
;
A
#
# COMPACT_ATOMS: atom_id res chain seq x y z
N MET A 1 -11.51 17.18 21.39
CA MET A 1 -11.72 15.84 20.77
C MET A 1 -12.12 15.91 19.29
N LYS A 2 -13.05 16.79 18.85
CA LYS A 2 -13.44 16.91 17.42
C LYS A 2 -12.28 17.13 16.42
N ARG A 3 -11.29 17.99 16.75
CA ARG A 3 -10.15 18.28 15.85
C ARG A 3 -9.21 17.09 15.59
N ILE A 4 -9.07 16.16 16.52
CA ILE A 4 -8.21 14.97 16.32
C ILE A 4 -8.96 13.94 15.47
N SER A 5 -10.25 13.73 15.73
CA SER A 5 -11.13 12.88 14.91
C SER A 5 -11.21 13.37 13.45
N GLU A 6 -11.25 14.69 13.21
CA GLU A 6 -11.21 15.26 11.86
C GLU A 6 -9.81 15.13 11.19
N MET A 7 -8.71 15.12 11.96
CA MET A 7 -7.38 14.86 11.42
C MET A 7 -7.14 13.37 11.12
N VAL A 8 -7.70 12.48 11.94
CA VAL A 8 -7.65 11.02 11.75
C VAL A 8 -8.46 10.60 10.51
N ASN A 9 -9.62 11.21 10.28
CA ASN A 9 -10.41 11.01 9.05
C ASN A 9 -9.77 11.57 7.77
N LYS A 10 -8.68 12.35 7.86
CA LYS A 10 -7.98 12.92 6.69
C LYS A 10 -6.90 12.00 6.12
N LEU A 11 -6.46 10.97 6.84
CA LEU A 11 -5.43 10.08 6.33
C LEU A 11 -6.00 9.13 5.27
N PHE A 12 -7.04 8.38 5.62
CA PHE A 12 -7.76 7.44 4.77
C PHE A 12 -9.07 7.04 5.48
N GLU A 13 -9.95 6.27 4.85
CA GLU A 13 -11.16 5.75 5.50
C GLU A 13 -10.78 4.78 6.60
N SER A 14 -11.10 5.13 7.84
CA SER A 14 -10.84 4.29 9.01
C SER A 14 -12.11 3.50 9.35
N TYR A 15 -11.96 2.18 9.46
CA TYR A 15 -13.03 1.25 9.84
C TYR A 15 -12.86 0.74 11.29
N SER A 16 -11.66 0.94 11.85
CA SER A 16 -11.32 0.57 13.22
C SER A 16 -10.52 1.66 13.94
N PRO A 17 -10.69 1.85 15.26
CA PRO A 17 -9.83 2.72 16.07
C PRO A 17 -8.35 2.34 16.03
N LEU A 18 -8.01 1.13 15.59
CA LEU A 18 -6.63 0.67 15.46
C LEU A 18 -5.98 1.04 14.13
N ASP A 19 -6.73 1.43 13.11
CA ASP A 19 -6.17 1.63 11.77
C ASP A 19 -5.03 2.65 11.73
N VAL A 20 -5.30 3.85 12.25
CA VAL A 20 -4.31 4.93 12.28
C VAL A 20 -3.16 4.63 13.25
N PRO A 21 -3.39 4.11 14.47
CA PRO A 21 -2.31 3.63 15.33
C PRO A 21 -1.39 2.60 14.67
N VAL A 22 -1.94 1.61 13.96
CA VAL A 22 -1.16 0.59 13.25
C VAL A 22 -0.27 1.25 12.20
N VAL A 23 -0.81 2.12 11.34
CA VAL A 23 -0.03 2.82 10.29
C VAL A 23 1.10 3.68 10.88
N HIS A 24 0.83 4.39 11.96
CA HIS A 24 1.88 5.17 12.64
C HIS A 24 2.97 4.30 13.26
N ARG A 25 2.60 3.13 13.80
CA ARG A 25 3.56 2.19 14.40
C ARG A 25 4.38 1.48 13.34
N ALA A 26 3.76 1.05 12.25
CA ALA A 26 4.43 0.53 11.07
C ALA A 26 5.48 1.53 10.57
N THR A 27 5.08 2.79 10.37
CA THR A 27 5.99 3.88 9.98
C THR A 27 7.16 4.03 10.95
N LEU A 28 6.90 4.05 12.26
CA LEU A 28 7.93 4.20 13.29
C LEU A 28 8.98 3.09 13.23
N TYR A 29 8.57 1.89 12.84
CA TYR A 29 9.41 0.70 12.77
C TYR A 29 9.89 0.35 11.34
N GLY A 30 9.78 1.29 10.40
CA GLY A 30 10.35 1.15 9.06
C GLY A 30 9.51 0.33 8.08
N CYS A 31 8.24 0.06 8.39
CA CYS A 31 7.30 -0.60 7.49
C CYS A 31 6.51 0.47 6.71
N ALA A 32 6.59 0.42 5.38
CA ALA A 32 5.92 1.36 4.50
C ALA A 32 4.54 0.85 4.08
N LEU A 33 3.54 1.73 4.08
CA LEU A 33 2.17 1.43 3.66
C LEU A 33 2.13 1.08 2.17
N ILE A 34 1.41 0.02 1.81
CA ILE A 34 1.15 -0.41 0.43
C ILE A 34 -0.35 -0.67 0.20
N GLY A 35 -0.70 -1.29 -0.94
CA GLY A 35 -2.05 -1.73 -1.23
C GLY A 35 -3.04 -0.59 -1.45
N GLY A 36 -4.33 -0.89 -1.29
CA GLY A 36 -5.41 0.08 -1.49
C GLY A 36 -5.38 1.24 -0.50
N THR A 37 -4.98 0.96 0.74
CA THR A 37 -4.88 1.96 1.80
C THR A 37 -3.81 3.00 1.46
N ALA A 38 -2.67 2.60 0.87
CA ALA A 38 -1.67 3.54 0.38
C ALA A 38 -2.20 4.44 -0.75
N VAL A 39 -2.93 3.87 -1.72
CA VAL A 39 -3.52 4.62 -2.85
C VAL A 39 -4.48 5.69 -2.33
N GLN A 40 -5.40 5.32 -1.44
CA GLN A 40 -6.35 6.24 -0.85
C GLN A 40 -5.64 7.34 -0.03
N PHE A 41 -4.64 6.95 0.78
CA PHE A 41 -3.84 7.91 1.54
C PHE A 41 -3.18 8.95 0.63
N LEU A 42 -2.49 8.49 -0.42
CA LEU A 42 -1.83 9.36 -1.38
C LEU A 42 -2.83 10.26 -2.13
N ALA A 43 -3.96 9.73 -2.57
CA ALA A 43 -5.01 10.50 -3.24
C ALA A 43 -5.46 11.70 -2.38
N ARG A 44 -5.72 11.46 -1.09
CA ARG A 44 -6.09 12.52 -0.14
C ARG A 44 -4.97 13.53 0.09
N GLN A 45 -3.71 13.08 0.17
CA GLN A 45 -2.58 13.98 0.37
C GLN A 45 -2.34 14.90 -0.85
N TYR A 46 -2.59 14.42 -2.06
CA TYR A 46 -2.37 15.18 -3.29
C TYR A 46 -3.65 15.82 -3.87
N GLY A 47 -4.80 15.67 -3.21
CA GLY A 47 -6.06 16.26 -3.67
C GLY A 47 -6.66 15.60 -4.91
N VAL A 48 -6.33 14.34 -5.14
CA VAL A 48 -6.81 13.53 -6.28
C VAL A 48 -8.12 12.82 -5.90
N LYS A 49 -9.02 12.66 -6.88
CA LYS A 49 -10.28 11.95 -6.68
C LYS A 49 -10.04 10.44 -6.54
N GLU A 50 -10.52 9.87 -5.45
CA GLU A 50 -10.55 8.42 -5.23
C GLU A 50 -11.57 7.77 -6.18
N ARG A 51 -11.17 6.73 -6.93
CA ARG A 51 -12.07 5.99 -7.83
C ARG A 51 -12.74 4.76 -7.20
N ARG A 52 -12.35 4.40 -5.98
CA ARG A 52 -13.01 3.36 -5.19
C ARG A 52 -12.86 3.64 -3.70
N SER A 53 -13.72 2.99 -2.91
CA SER A 53 -13.57 2.93 -1.46
C SER A 53 -12.44 1.99 -1.06
N ARG A 54 -11.90 2.19 0.15
CA ARG A 54 -10.89 1.30 0.74
C ARG A 54 -11.50 -0.07 1.01
N SER A 55 -10.70 -1.13 0.93
CA SER A 55 -11.12 -2.42 1.48
C SER A 55 -11.29 -2.28 2.99
N VAL A 56 -12.32 -2.93 3.51
CA VAL A 56 -12.61 -2.86 4.94
C VAL A 56 -11.52 -3.63 5.67
N ASN A 57 -10.95 -3.02 6.71
CA ASN A 57 -10.06 -3.63 7.71
C ASN A 57 -8.66 -4.10 7.30
N ASP A 58 -8.32 -4.17 6.00
CA ASP A 58 -7.00 -4.61 5.57
C ASP A 58 -5.96 -3.48 5.61
N LEU A 59 -4.81 -3.74 6.22
CA LEU A 59 -3.65 -2.85 6.26
C LEU A 59 -2.40 -3.57 5.78
N ASP A 60 -1.98 -3.25 4.57
CA ASP A 60 -0.82 -3.85 3.93
C ASP A 60 0.43 -2.98 4.09
N PHE A 61 1.55 -3.61 4.41
CA PHE A 61 2.85 -2.98 4.54
C PHE A 61 3.94 -3.74 3.79
N ILE A 62 5.03 -3.05 3.48
CA ILE A 62 6.27 -3.63 2.97
C ILE A 62 7.46 -3.16 3.81
N THR A 63 8.42 -4.04 4.02
CA THR A 63 9.68 -3.73 4.70
C THR A 63 10.85 -4.50 4.08
N PRO A 64 12.08 -3.95 4.06
CA PRO A 64 13.26 -4.72 3.72
C PRO A 64 13.48 -5.85 4.73
N ALA A 65 13.94 -7.01 4.26
CA ALA A 65 14.36 -8.13 5.10
C ALA A 65 15.50 -7.76 6.07
N SER A 66 16.31 -6.77 5.68
CA SER A 66 17.40 -6.22 6.48
C SER A 66 16.96 -5.22 7.55
N ASN A 67 15.67 -4.84 7.62
CA ASN A 67 15.20 -3.86 8.59
C ASN A 67 15.26 -4.43 10.03
N PRO A 68 16.14 -3.91 10.90
CA PRO A 68 16.31 -4.45 12.25
C PRO A 68 15.16 -4.06 13.19
N LEU A 69 14.31 -3.10 12.79
CA LEU A 69 13.24 -2.56 13.63
C LEU A 69 11.92 -3.32 13.49
N THR A 70 11.75 -4.15 12.45
CA THR A 70 10.50 -4.86 12.18
C THR A 70 10.05 -5.73 13.35
N ARG A 71 10.99 -6.29 14.12
CA ARG A 71 10.69 -7.06 15.34
C ARG A 71 9.92 -6.23 16.39
N TYR A 72 10.19 -4.93 16.50
CA TYR A 72 9.49 -4.06 17.45
C TYR A 72 8.06 -3.74 16.99
N PHE A 73 7.81 -3.76 15.68
CA PHE A 73 6.45 -3.68 15.16
C PHE A 73 5.65 -4.93 15.50
N ASN A 74 6.25 -6.11 15.29
CA ASN A 74 5.68 -7.39 15.68
C ASN A 74 5.35 -7.42 17.19
N ASP A 75 6.32 -7.07 18.05
CA ASP A 75 6.11 -6.97 19.51
C ASP A 75 4.94 -6.04 19.86
N TRP A 76 4.81 -4.91 19.15
CA TRP A 76 3.72 -3.97 19.36
C TRP A 76 2.36 -4.53 18.94
N LEU A 77 2.29 -5.23 17.80
CA LEU A 77 1.07 -5.91 17.34
C LEU A 77 0.59 -6.92 18.37
N VAL A 78 1.47 -7.80 18.85
CA VAL A 78 1.15 -8.82 19.86
C VAL A 78 0.64 -8.17 21.16
N ARG A 79 1.31 -7.12 21.64
CA ARG A 79 0.86 -6.36 22.83
C ARG A 79 -0.47 -5.64 22.61
N SER A 80 -0.85 -5.39 21.35
CA SER A 80 -2.09 -4.74 20.95
C SER A 80 -3.18 -5.75 20.57
N HIS A 81 -3.07 -7.00 21.05
CA HIS A 81 -4.03 -8.09 20.86
C HIS A 81 -4.18 -8.60 19.42
N PHE A 82 -3.19 -8.34 18.56
CA PHE A 82 -3.09 -9.04 17.29
C PHE A 82 -2.55 -10.46 17.49
N ARG A 83 -3.05 -11.41 16.69
CA ARG A 83 -2.64 -12.81 16.67
C ARG A 83 -2.10 -13.14 15.30
N GLU A 84 -0.96 -13.83 15.26
CA GLU A 84 -0.37 -14.29 14.01
C GLU A 84 -1.24 -15.35 13.34
N ILE A 85 -1.51 -15.17 12.05
CA ILE A 85 -2.24 -16.12 11.23
C ILE A 85 -1.24 -17.12 10.65
N LYS A 86 -1.10 -18.28 11.31
CA LYS A 86 -0.11 -19.31 10.92
C LYS A 86 -0.22 -19.81 9.49
N ALA A 87 -1.41 -19.73 8.88
CA ALA A 87 -1.63 -20.13 7.50
C ALA A 87 -0.97 -19.20 6.46
N GLY A 88 -0.55 -17.99 6.87
CA GLY A 88 0.08 -17.00 6.00
C GLY A 88 1.49 -16.57 6.44
N ALA A 89 1.95 -17.01 7.61
CA ALA A 89 3.31 -16.79 8.08
C ALA A 89 4.33 -17.51 7.18
N SER A 90 5.18 -16.74 6.51
CA SER A 90 6.30 -17.22 5.70
C SER A 90 7.53 -16.34 5.94
N GLU A 91 8.68 -16.72 5.40
CA GLU A 91 9.86 -15.84 5.42
C GLU A 91 9.65 -14.52 4.64
N TYR A 92 8.65 -14.49 3.76
CA TYR A 92 8.31 -13.35 2.88
C TYR A 92 7.12 -12.53 3.36
N MET A 93 6.38 -13.00 4.36
CA MET A 93 5.13 -12.35 4.76
C MET A 93 4.77 -12.69 6.21
N TRP A 94 4.37 -11.66 6.96
CA TRP A 94 3.74 -11.84 8.26
C TRP A 94 2.29 -11.35 8.19
N ASN A 95 1.37 -12.18 8.67
CA ASN A 95 -0.05 -11.86 8.70
C ASN A 95 -0.56 -11.89 10.14
N TYR A 96 -1.31 -10.87 10.51
CA TYR A 96 -1.86 -10.69 11.84
C TYR A 96 -3.32 -10.27 11.77
N GLU A 97 -4.14 -10.83 12.64
CA GLU A 97 -5.52 -10.37 12.85
C GLU A 97 -5.71 -9.85 14.27
N ASN A 98 -6.52 -8.80 14.43
CA ASN A 98 -7.10 -8.44 15.71
C ASN A 98 -8.59 -8.84 15.71
N PRO A 99 -8.98 -9.98 16.31
CA PRO A 99 -10.35 -10.47 16.22
C PRO A 99 -11.36 -9.60 16.97
N TYR A 100 -10.91 -8.73 17.88
CA TYR A 100 -11.77 -7.83 18.63
C TYR A 100 -12.09 -6.56 17.84
N ALA A 101 -11.13 -6.09 17.05
CA ALA A 101 -11.24 -4.88 16.25
C ALA A 101 -11.57 -5.16 14.78
N GLY A 102 -11.54 -6.44 14.38
CA GLY A 102 -11.74 -6.89 13.02
C GLY A 102 -10.65 -6.44 12.04
N VAL A 103 -9.44 -6.09 12.49
CA VAL A 103 -8.37 -5.52 11.65
C VAL A 103 -7.38 -6.61 11.23
N GLU A 104 -7.01 -6.62 9.95
CA GLU A 104 -5.98 -7.49 9.40
C GLU A 104 -4.75 -6.66 9.00
N VAL A 105 -3.56 -7.18 9.31
CA VAL A 105 -2.27 -6.53 9.04
C VAL A 105 -1.36 -7.50 8.34
N ASP A 106 -0.98 -7.15 7.12
CA ASP A 106 -0.07 -7.90 6.28
C ASP A 106 1.24 -7.13 6.12
N VAL A 107 2.37 -7.80 6.34
CA VAL A 107 3.70 -7.21 6.20
C VAL A 107 4.52 -8.06 5.23
N LEU A 108 4.70 -7.56 4.01
CA LEU A 108 5.59 -8.16 3.02
C LEU A 108 7.05 -7.90 3.39
N ILE A 109 7.85 -8.97 3.45
CA ILE A 109 9.28 -8.92 3.69
C ILE A 109 9.99 -9.02 2.34
N SER A 110 10.57 -7.91 1.88
CA SER A 110 11.26 -7.85 0.59
C SER A 110 12.75 -8.07 0.74
N HIS A 111 13.29 -8.93 -0.12
CA HIS A 111 14.73 -9.14 -0.28
C HIS A 111 15.33 -8.26 -1.40
N ASP A 112 14.53 -7.40 -2.02
CA ASP A 112 15.02 -6.44 -3.01
C ASP A 112 15.91 -5.39 -2.32
N PRO A 113 17.22 -5.32 -2.65
CA PRO A 113 18.13 -4.33 -2.09
C PRO A 113 17.75 -2.89 -2.48
N GLN A 114 16.93 -2.69 -3.51
CA GLN A 114 16.47 -1.36 -3.94
C GLN A 114 15.23 -0.88 -3.17
N LEU A 115 14.54 -1.73 -2.41
CA LEU A 115 13.33 -1.32 -1.69
C LEU A 115 13.52 -0.03 -0.85
N PRO A 116 14.63 0.20 -0.13
CA PRO A 116 14.82 1.44 0.62
C PRO A 116 14.72 2.72 -0.23
N SER A 117 15.17 2.71 -1.49
CA SER A 117 15.06 3.89 -2.39
C SER A 117 13.66 4.05 -2.98
N GLN A 118 12.83 3.01 -2.89
CA GLN A 118 11.44 3.00 -3.34
C GLN A 118 10.45 3.47 -2.26
N ILE A 119 10.90 3.66 -1.01
CA ILE A 119 10.05 4.11 0.10
C ILE A 119 10.19 5.63 0.26
N ILE A 120 9.06 6.32 0.29
CA ILE A 120 9.00 7.76 0.52
C ILE A 120 8.25 8.09 1.81
N LYS A 121 8.45 9.32 2.30
CA LYS A 121 7.76 9.83 3.48
C LYS A 121 6.79 10.94 3.07
N VAL A 122 5.50 10.70 3.22
CA VAL A 122 4.43 11.67 2.92
C VAL A 122 3.64 11.91 4.21
N ALA A 123 3.44 13.17 4.60
CA ALA A 123 2.74 13.53 5.84
C ALA A 123 3.18 12.73 7.10
N ARG A 124 4.49 12.44 7.19
CA ARG A 124 5.13 11.62 8.24
C ARG A 124 4.82 10.11 8.22
N ILE A 125 4.09 9.62 7.23
CA ILE A 125 3.84 8.20 6.99
C ILE A 125 4.84 7.67 5.96
N LEU A 126 5.38 6.48 6.19
CA LEU A 126 6.17 5.76 5.20
C LEU A 126 5.21 5.08 4.22
N VAL A 127 5.43 5.27 2.94
CA VAL A 127 4.59 4.73 1.87
C VAL A 127 5.49 4.30 0.71
N TRP A 128 5.14 3.20 0.06
CA TRP A 128 5.84 2.79 -1.16
C TRP A 128 5.52 3.78 -2.28
N HIS A 129 6.53 4.14 -3.08
CA HIS A 129 6.38 5.19 -4.09
C HIS A 129 5.20 4.91 -5.04
N PRO A 130 4.41 5.92 -5.47
CA PRO A 130 3.27 5.72 -6.36
C PRO A 130 3.59 4.94 -7.64
N VAL A 131 4.77 5.17 -8.25
CA VAL A 131 5.27 4.37 -9.38
C VAL A 131 5.35 2.88 -9.07
N ASN A 132 5.88 2.50 -7.89
CA ASN A 132 6.02 1.10 -7.53
C ASN A 132 4.67 0.46 -7.15
N LEU A 133 3.78 1.23 -6.51
CA LEU A 133 2.39 0.82 -6.32
C LEU A 133 1.71 0.55 -7.66
N PHE A 134 1.93 1.39 -8.66
CA PHE A 134 1.41 1.24 -10.00
C PHE A 134 1.94 -0.03 -10.68
N VAL A 135 3.27 -0.19 -10.70
CA VAL A 135 3.94 -1.38 -11.27
C VAL A 135 3.45 -2.66 -10.61
N SER A 136 3.33 -2.69 -9.28
CA SER A 136 2.85 -3.88 -8.55
C SER A 136 1.42 -4.29 -8.94
N LYS A 137 0.59 -3.31 -9.34
CA LYS A 137 -0.77 -3.56 -9.81
C LYS A 137 -0.78 -4.07 -11.23
N VAL A 138 0.03 -3.47 -12.12
CA VAL A 138 0.21 -3.97 -13.50
C VAL A 138 0.63 -5.43 -13.47
N GLN A 139 1.69 -5.77 -12.71
CA GLN A 139 2.19 -7.15 -12.59
C GLN A 139 1.13 -8.13 -12.07
N ARG A 140 0.28 -7.71 -11.13
CA ARG A 140 -0.83 -8.54 -10.67
C ARG A 140 -1.90 -8.70 -11.76
N MET A 141 -2.21 -7.64 -12.49
CA MET A 141 -3.25 -7.66 -13.53
C MET A 141 -2.84 -8.44 -14.78
N THR A 142 -1.54 -8.61 -15.04
CA THR A 142 -1.02 -9.44 -16.14
C THR A 142 -0.90 -10.93 -15.78
N THR A 143 -1.29 -11.30 -14.56
CA THR A 143 -1.44 -12.69 -14.12
C THR A 143 -2.91 -12.98 -13.77
N PHE A 144 -3.22 -14.17 -13.26
CA PHE A 144 -4.60 -14.48 -12.83
C PHE A 144 -5.02 -13.54 -11.68
N ASN A 145 -5.85 -12.55 -12.01
CA ASN A 145 -6.26 -11.50 -11.09
C ASN A 145 -7.76 -11.59 -10.74
N THR A 146 -8.08 -11.94 -9.50
CA THR A 146 -9.45 -11.93 -8.98
C THR A 146 -9.92 -10.53 -8.56
N ARG A 147 -9.04 -9.51 -8.61
CA ARG A 147 -9.27 -8.13 -8.14
C ARG A 147 -9.20 -7.11 -9.28
N ALA A 148 -9.43 -7.53 -10.53
CA ALA A 148 -9.21 -6.70 -11.72
C ALA A 148 -9.90 -5.33 -11.68
N ASP A 149 -11.19 -5.25 -11.31
CA ASP A 149 -11.91 -3.97 -11.23
C ASP A 149 -11.35 -3.04 -10.16
N THR A 150 -10.96 -3.60 -9.01
CA THR A 150 -10.36 -2.85 -7.90
C THR A 150 -9.00 -2.29 -8.29
N ASP A 151 -8.19 -3.09 -8.98
CA ASP A 151 -6.88 -2.68 -9.44
C ASP A 151 -6.96 -1.69 -10.60
N LYS A 152 -7.94 -1.80 -11.50
CA LYS A 152 -8.22 -0.78 -12.52
C LYS A 152 -8.54 0.57 -11.89
N ALA A 153 -9.39 0.61 -10.87
CA ALA A 153 -9.70 1.86 -10.16
C ALA A 153 -8.46 2.45 -9.46
N ASP A 154 -7.63 1.60 -8.86
CA ASP A 154 -6.38 2.05 -8.22
C ASP A 154 -5.34 2.54 -9.23
N LEU A 155 -5.18 1.87 -10.38
CA LEU A 155 -4.27 2.30 -11.44
C LEU A 155 -4.63 3.70 -11.95
N ASN A 156 -5.90 3.96 -12.22
CA ASN A 156 -6.36 5.29 -12.62
C ASN A 156 -6.19 6.33 -11.50
N THR A 157 -6.36 5.95 -10.23
CA THR A 157 -6.10 6.88 -9.11
C THR A 157 -4.60 7.18 -8.99
N LEU A 158 -3.74 6.17 -9.15
CA LEU A 158 -2.29 6.33 -9.13
C LEU A 158 -1.77 7.14 -10.33
N TYR A 159 -2.38 6.99 -11.50
CA TYR A 159 -2.06 7.79 -12.69
C TYR A 159 -2.28 9.28 -12.42
N ASP A 160 -3.46 9.66 -11.94
CA ASP A 160 -3.76 11.05 -11.55
C ASP A 160 -2.79 11.57 -10.46
N ILE A 161 -2.41 10.74 -9.48
CA ILE A 161 -1.41 11.10 -8.45
C ILE A 161 -0.06 11.39 -9.11
N LEU A 162 0.37 10.57 -10.06
CA LEU A 162 1.64 10.72 -10.76
C LEU A 162 1.62 11.94 -11.70
N GLU A 163 0.49 12.22 -12.35
CA GLU A 163 0.29 13.45 -13.12
C GLU A 163 0.41 14.68 -12.22
N GLN A 164 -0.30 14.71 -11.09
CA GLN A 164 -0.26 15.80 -10.10
C GLN A 164 1.15 16.02 -9.53
N ARG A 165 1.99 14.98 -9.51
CA ARG A 165 3.39 15.03 -9.04
C ARG A 165 4.41 15.31 -10.16
N ASN A 166 3.98 15.40 -11.42
CA ASN A 166 4.85 15.48 -12.60
C ASN A 166 5.83 14.29 -12.72
N GLU A 167 5.37 13.09 -12.37
CA GLU A 167 6.19 11.85 -12.30
C GLU A 167 5.83 10.83 -13.38
N LEU A 168 4.99 11.18 -14.35
CA LEU A 168 4.68 10.30 -15.48
C LEU A 168 5.93 9.81 -16.26
N PRO A 169 6.99 10.63 -16.48
CA PRO A 169 8.22 10.11 -17.10
C PRO A 169 8.92 9.01 -16.29
N LEU A 170 8.80 9.05 -14.96
CA LEU A 170 9.33 7.99 -14.09
C LEU A 170 8.48 6.71 -14.23
N LEU A 171 7.16 6.85 -14.36
CA LEU A 171 6.28 5.73 -14.62
C LEU A 171 6.59 5.07 -15.97
N GLU A 172 6.74 5.84 -17.03
CA GLU A 172 7.10 5.33 -18.37
C GLU A 172 8.39 4.53 -18.33
N THR A 173 9.42 5.06 -17.66
CA THR A 173 10.71 4.38 -17.47
C THR A 173 10.57 3.08 -16.67
N ALA A 174 9.73 3.08 -15.63
CA ALA A 174 9.49 1.88 -14.83
C ALA A 174 8.74 0.80 -15.61
N LEU A 175 7.72 1.19 -16.38
CA LEU A 175 6.95 0.28 -17.22
C LEU A 175 7.77 -0.28 -18.39
N SER A 176 8.69 0.50 -18.97
CA SER A 176 9.57 0.00 -20.04
C SER A 176 10.57 -1.06 -19.58
N ASN A 177 10.81 -1.15 -18.26
CA ASN A 177 11.67 -2.18 -17.68
C ASN A 177 10.90 -3.46 -17.32
N LEU A 178 9.56 -3.48 -17.50
CA LEU A 178 8.77 -4.68 -17.36
C LEU A 178 8.84 -5.50 -18.66
N ASP A 179 8.98 -6.81 -18.52
CA ASP A 179 8.93 -7.76 -19.64
C ASP A 179 7.47 -8.02 -20.04
N LEU A 180 6.79 -6.99 -20.56
CA LEU A 180 5.40 -7.05 -21.01
C LEU A 180 5.34 -7.34 -22.52
N SER A 181 4.46 -8.25 -22.91
CA SER A 181 4.07 -8.45 -24.31
C SER A 181 3.26 -7.25 -24.85
N ASP A 182 3.22 -7.11 -26.17
CA ASP A 182 2.41 -6.06 -26.84
C ASP A 182 0.93 -6.12 -26.42
N ALA A 183 0.40 -7.32 -26.17
CA ALA A 183 -0.97 -7.51 -25.71
C ALA A 183 -1.18 -6.97 -24.29
N GLU A 184 -0.23 -7.21 -23.38
CA GLU A 184 -0.28 -6.67 -22.01
C GLU A 184 -0.10 -5.15 -22.00
N ILE A 185 0.76 -4.61 -22.87
CA ILE A 185 0.91 -3.16 -23.05
C ILE A 185 -0.41 -2.53 -23.52
N ALA A 186 -1.07 -3.14 -24.51
CA ALA A 186 -2.38 -2.68 -24.97
C ALA A 186 -3.41 -2.70 -23.84
N GLN A 187 -3.41 -3.76 -23.04
CA GLN A 187 -4.31 -3.92 -21.90
C GLN A 187 -4.09 -2.85 -20.82
N VAL A 188 -2.82 -2.57 -20.48
CA VAL A 188 -2.44 -1.50 -19.54
C VAL A 188 -2.93 -0.14 -20.03
N ASN A 189 -2.75 0.14 -21.32
CA ASN A 189 -3.23 1.38 -21.92
C ASN A 189 -4.76 1.50 -21.88
N ASP A 190 -5.48 0.40 -22.06
CA ASP A 190 -6.95 0.39 -21.97
C ASP A 190 -7.43 0.61 -20.53
N TRP A 191 -6.66 0.16 -19.53
CA TRP A 191 -7.02 0.39 -18.13
C TRP A 191 -6.88 1.84 -17.68
N ILE A 192 -5.89 2.58 -18.21
CA ILE A 192 -5.56 3.97 -17.79
C ILE A 192 -6.49 5.02 -18.45
N LYS A 193 -7.23 4.64 -19.49
CA LYS A 193 -8.01 5.57 -20.34
C LYS A 193 -9.45 5.87 -19.87
N GLU A 194 -9.83 5.50 -18.65
CA GLU A 194 -11.19 5.69 -18.10
C GLU A 194 -11.23 6.58 -16.85
#